data_AF-A0A9R0RUB3-F1
#
_entry.id   AF-A0A9R0RUB3-F1
#
_cell.length_a   1.000
_cell.length_b   1.000
_cell.length_c   1.000
_cell.angle_alpha   90.00
_cell.angle_beta   90.00
_cell.angle_gamma   90.00
#
_symmetry.space_group_name_H-M   'P 1'
#
loop_
_entity.id
_entity.type
_entity.pdbx_description
1 polymer ?
#
loop_
_entity_poly.entity_id
_entity_poly.type
_entity_poly.pdbx_seq_one_letter_code
_entity_poly.pdbx_strand_id
1 'polypeptide(L)'
;MAEISDAPAVTSGELAAILRAMDEKYRALFDAISKQASSSKSEAEIKEEIHPLQMPHVKLEGPENYVSWAEHAETILVSRKLEGYILGTVEKPEEEGSKEGQKWRAANALVRAWLLSSMSSQIAKQVERIKDASEIWRLLRGTYSGVGNEMLACKIQKELQELSQGERTVVEYVSELKTLWSDLDYYDPVEMECGKCIEKHSKWTERRRVRDFLNGLHPMFENRRAALYGSG
;
A
#
# COMPACT_ATOMS: atom_id res chain seq x y z
N MET A 1 -17.54 -26.60 -41.85
CA MET A 1 -18.46 -26.50 -40.71
C MET A 1 -17.75 -27.10 -39.52
N ALA A 2 -17.41 -26.28 -38.53
CA ALA A 2 -16.92 -26.73 -37.23
C ALA A 2 -17.66 -25.89 -36.18
N GLU A 3 -18.48 -26.56 -35.37
CA GLU A 3 -19.25 -26.01 -34.27
C GLU A 3 -18.29 -25.51 -33.18
N ILE A 4 -18.39 -24.23 -32.82
CA ILE A 4 -17.75 -23.71 -31.61
C ILE A 4 -18.80 -23.79 -30.51
N SER A 5 -18.51 -24.70 -29.56
CA SER A 5 -19.23 -24.96 -28.33
C SER A 5 -19.55 -23.69 -27.55
N ASP A 6 -20.83 -23.53 -27.24
CA ASP A 6 -21.40 -22.49 -26.38
C ASP A 6 -20.84 -22.66 -24.95
N ALA A 7 -20.00 -21.72 -24.51
CA ALA A 7 -19.55 -21.65 -23.12
C ALA A 7 -20.54 -20.77 -22.33
N PRO A 8 -20.96 -21.15 -21.11
CA PRO A 8 -22.07 -20.49 -20.44
C PRO A 8 -21.72 -19.04 -20.11
N ALA A 9 -22.59 -18.14 -20.56
CA ALA A 9 -22.49 -16.71 -20.35
C ALA A 9 -22.60 -16.36 -18.86
N VAL A 10 -21.50 -15.91 -18.26
CA VAL A 10 -21.52 -15.32 -16.92
C VAL A 10 -22.36 -14.04 -16.96
N THR A 11 -23.45 -14.04 -16.23
CA THR A 11 -24.46 -12.99 -16.14
C THR A 11 -23.97 -11.80 -15.32
N SER A 12 -24.55 -10.62 -15.56
CA SER A 12 -24.26 -9.41 -14.75
C SER A 12 -24.54 -9.62 -13.25
N GLY A 13 -25.49 -10.48 -12.91
CA GLY A 13 -25.77 -10.91 -11.54
C GLY A 13 -24.66 -11.74 -10.92
N GLU A 14 -24.04 -12.64 -11.69
CA GLU A 14 -22.90 -13.45 -11.24
C GLU A 14 -21.64 -12.59 -11.04
N LEU A 15 -21.38 -11.60 -11.90
CA LEU A 15 -20.25 -10.69 -11.72
C LEU A 15 -20.41 -9.79 -10.48
N ALA A 16 -21.63 -9.27 -10.25
CA ALA A 16 -21.96 -8.50 -9.05
C ALA A 16 -21.98 -9.35 -7.77
N ALA A 17 -22.30 -10.64 -7.88
CA ALA A 17 -22.19 -11.61 -6.79
C ALA A 17 -20.72 -11.96 -6.50
N ILE A 18 -19.86 -12.09 -7.51
CA ILE A 18 -18.43 -12.31 -7.35
C ILE A 18 -17.77 -11.12 -6.63
N LEU A 19 -18.10 -9.88 -7.03
CA LEU A 19 -17.55 -8.68 -6.39
C LEU A 19 -17.99 -8.54 -4.92
N ARG A 20 -19.27 -8.81 -4.61
CA ARG A 20 -19.77 -8.81 -3.23
C ARG A 20 -19.19 -9.96 -2.39
N ALA A 21 -19.10 -11.16 -2.96
CA ALA A 21 -18.52 -12.31 -2.28
C ALA A 21 -17.03 -12.13 -2.01
N MET A 22 -16.31 -11.43 -2.89
CA MET A 22 -14.91 -11.06 -2.69
C MET A 22 -14.80 -10.12 -1.46
N ASP A 23 -15.59 -9.05 -1.39
CA ASP A 23 -15.59 -8.11 -0.27
C ASP A 23 -16.02 -8.72 1.07
N GLU A 24 -17.01 -9.62 1.08
CA GLU A 24 -17.45 -10.34 2.28
C GLU A 24 -16.40 -11.33 2.76
N LYS A 25 -15.73 -12.04 1.84
CA LYS A 25 -14.69 -13.00 2.17
C LYS A 25 -13.47 -12.32 2.80
N TYR A 26 -13.04 -11.17 2.27
CA TYR A 26 -11.93 -10.40 2.85
C TYR A 26 -12.28 -9.82 4.22
N ARG A 27 -13.51 -9.34 4.41
CA ARG A 27 -13.99 -8.82 5.71
C ARG A 27 -14.08 -9.92 6.78
N ALA A 28 -14.60 -11.10 6.43
CA ALA A 28 -14.67 -12.25 7.32
C ALA A 28 -13.28 -12.79 7.71
N LEU A 29 -12.32 -12.77 6.77
CA LEU A 29 -10.93 -13.15 7.04
C LEU A 29 -10.27 -12.19 8.03
N PHE A 30 -10.52 -10.88 7.87
CA PHE A 30 -10.02 -9.85 8.77
C PHE A 30 -10.59 -10.01 10.19
N ASP A 31 -11.90 -10.22 10.32
CA ASP A 31 -12.56 -10.45 11.61
C ASP A 31 -12.07 -11.73 12.30
N ALA A 32 -11.83 -12.81 11.54
CA ALA A 32 -11.29 -14.06 12.07
C ALA A 32 -9.86 -13.88 12.62
N ILE A 33 -9.02 -13.11 11.93
CA ILE A 33 -7.66 -12.76 12.37
C ILE A 33 -7.72 -11.92 13.66
N SER A 34 -8.60 -10.93 13.74
CA SER A 34 -8.77 -10.10 14.95
C SER A 34 -9.31 -10.90 16.15
N LYS A 35 -10.18 -11.88 15.91
CA LYS A 35 -10.75 -12.74 16.95
C LYS A 35 -9.76 -13.80 17.45
N GLN A 36 -8.86 -14.26 16.59
CA GLN A 36 -7.78 -15.18 16.97
C GLN A 36 -6.67 -14.45 17.75
N ALA A 37 -6.37 -13.20 17.41
CA ALA A 37 -5.42 -12.36 18.14
C ALA A 37 -5.88 -11.99 19.57
N SER A 38 -7.20 -11.99 19.84
CA SER A 38 -7.75 -11.73 21.18
C SER A 38 -7.88 -12.98 22.06
N SER A 39 -7.79 -14.19 21.50
CA SER A 39 -7.91 -15.46 22.24
C SER A 39 -6.59 -16.00 22.78
N SER A 40 -5.43 -15.47 22.36
CA SER A 40 -4.10 -15.94 22.79
C SER A 40 -3.35 -14.89 23.60
N LYS A 41 -3.99 -14.36 24.65
CA LYS A 41 -3.34 -13.51 25.64
C LYS A 41 -3.07 -14.32 26.92
N SER A 42 -2.00 -15.12 26.90
CA SER A 42 -1.27 -15.47 28.12
C SER A 42 -0.05 -14.55 28.19
N GLU A 43 -0.02 -13.64 29.16
CA GLU A 43 1.13 -12.82 29.48
C GLU A 43 2.24 -13.73 30.03
N ALA A 44 3.09 -14.22 29.14
CA ALA A 44 4.41 -14.70 29.50
C ALA A 44 5.39 -13.57 29.16
N GLU A 45 6.13 -13.09 30.16
CA GLU A 45 7.28 -12.22 29.97
C GLU A 45 8.30 -12.95 29.07
N ILE A 46 8.28 -12.63 27.77
CA ILE A 46 9.29 -13.09 26.83
C ILE A 46 10.54 -12.27 27.11
N LYS A 47 11.58 -12.92 27.63
CA LYS A 47 12.94 -12.38 27.58
C LYS A 47 13.23 -12.05 26.11
N GLU A 48 13.35 -10.76 25.79
CA GLU A 48 13.74 -10.30 24.44
C GLU A 48 15.19 -10.73 24.16
N GLU A 49 15.37 -11.96 23.68
CA GLU A 49 16.57 -12.31 22.94
C GLU A 49 16.52 -11.56 21.60
N ILE A 50 17.45 -10.62 21.42
CA ILE A 50 17.61 -9.82 20.20
C ILE A 50 18.01 -10.74 19.04
N HIS A 51 17.01 -11.35 18.40
CA HIS A 51 17.19 -12.05 17.13
C HIS A 51 17.44 -11.02 16.03
N PRO A 52 18.43 -11.21 15.14
CA PRO A 52 18.69 -10.28 14.04
C PRO A 52 17.41 -9.92 13.28
N LEU A 53 17.25 -8.64 12.97
CA LEU A 53 16.16 -8.16 12.13
C LEU A 53 16.31 -8.79 10.74
N GLN A 54 15.24 -9.38 10.22
CA GLN A 54 15.24 -9.91 8.87
C GLN A 54 15.57 -8.77 7.90
N MET A 55 16.48 -9.00 6.96
CA MET A 55 16.76 -8.02 5.92
C MET A 55 15.61 -8.04 4.90
N PRO A 56 15.17 -6.87 4.41
CA PRO A 56 14.16 -6.84 3.37
C PRO A 56 14.74 -7.47 2.10
N HIS A 57 13.89 -8.16 1.34
CA HIS A 57 14.29 -8.78 0.06
C HIS A 57 14.63 -7.74 -1.01
N VAL A 58 14.12 -6.52 -0.86
CA VAL A 58 14.36 -5.37 -1.73
C VAL A 58 15.22 -4.36 -0.99
N LYS A 59 16.33 -3.93 -1.59
CA LYS A 59 17.11 -2.79 -1.08
C LYS A 59 16.56 -1.50 -1.65
N LEU A 60 16.54 -0.43 -0.86
CA LEU A 60 16.24 0.90 -1.39
C LEU A 60 17.33 1.34 -2.38
N GLU A 61 16.94 1.57 -3.63
CA GLU A 61 17.85 1.98 -4.72
C GLU A 61 17.55 3.38 -5.23
N GLY A 62 16.31 3.85 -5.06
CA GLY A 62 15.87 5.15 -5.51
C GLY A 62 14.35 5.34 -5.34
N PRO A 63 13.79 6.38 -5.96
CA PRO A 63 12.34 6.65 -5.88
C PRO A 63 11.49 5.55 -6.53
N GLU A 64 12.04 4.82 -7.50
CA GLU A 64 11.33 3.77 -8.24
C GLU A 64 10.92 2.56 -7.39
N ASN A 65 11.66 2.28 -6.31
CA ASN A 65 11.37 1.13 -5.45
C ASN A 65 11.11 1.52 -3.99
N TYR A 66 11.05 2.82 -3.69
CA TYR A 66 10.85 3.32 -2.33
C TYR A 66 9.58 2.77 -1.70
N VAL A 67 8.44 2.80 -2.40
CA VAL A 67 7.14 2.37 -1.85
C VAL A 67 7.21 0.91 -1.40
N SER A 68 7.71 0.04 -2.28
CA SER A 68 7.88 -1.38 -1.97
C SER A 68 8.86 -1.60 -0.81
N TRP A 69 10.01 -0.91 -0.80
CA TRP A 69 10.97 -1.00 0.28
C TRP A 69 10.38 -0.53 1.62
N ALA A 70 9.65 0.60 1.63
CA ALA A 70 9.07 1.19 2.82
C ALA A 70 8.03 0.25 3.44
N GLU A 71 7.13 -0.33 2.64
CA GLU A 71 6.14 -1.33 3.10
C GLU A 71 6.80 -2.55 3.77
N HIS A 72 7.87 -3.09 3.16
CA HIS A 72 8.61 -4.20 3.76
C HIS A 72 9.30 -3.78 5.06
N ALA A 73 9.89 -2.59 5.09
CA ALA A 73 10.58 -2.07 6.25
C ALA A 73 9.63 -1.84 7.44
N GLU A 74 8.50 -1.19 7.20
CA GLU A 74 7.45 -1.01 8.20
C GLU A 74 6.94 -2.36 8.70
N THR A 75 6.62 -3.30 7.80
CA THR A 75 6.14 -4.64 8.18
C THR A 75 7.13 -5.37 9.10
N ILE A 76 8.43 -5.34 8.76
CA ILE A 76 9.47 -5.98 9.57
C ILE A 76 9.57 -5.31 10.94
N LEU A 77 9.57 -3.98 11.00
CA LEU A 77 9.72 -3.24 12.25
C LEU A 77 8.48 -3.39 13.17
N VAL A 78 7.27 -3.37 12.61
CA VAL A 78 6.02 -3.66 13.34
C VAL A 78 6.04 -5.07 13.92
N SER A 79 6.48 -6.07 13.15
CA SER A 79 6.59 -7.45 13.64
C SER A 79 7.54 -7.60 14.84
N ARG A 80 8.42 -6.60 15.05
CA ARG A 80 9.41 -6.56 16.12
C ARG A 80 9.13 -5.46 17.16
N LYS A 81 8.01 -4.74 17.05
CA LYS A 81 7.63 -3.62 17.94
C LYS A 81 8.68 -2.49 17.95
N LEU A 82 9.30 -2.22 16.82
CA LEU A 82 10.35 -1.21 16.65
C LEU A 82 9.90 -0.03 15.76
N GLU A 83 8.68 -0.04 15.24
CA GLU A 83 8.14 0.98 14.36
C GLU A 83 8.15 2.38 15.01
N GLY A 84 7.99 2.45 16.33
CA GLY A 84 8.00 3.73 17.04
C GLY A 84 9.33 4.48 16.96
N TYR A 85 10.45 3.79 16.66
CA TYR A 85 11.76 4.42 16.44
C TYR A 85 11.91 5.06 15.06
N ILE A 86 11.18 4.59 14.04
CA ILE A 86 11.16 5.25 12.72
C ILE A 86 10.08 6.32 12.63
N LEU A 87 8.98 6.16 13.39
CA LEU A 87 7.89 7.13 13.47
C LEU A 87 8.19 8.28 14.46
N GLY A 88 9.20 8.12 15.32
CA GLY A 88 9.53 9.09 16.36
C GLY A 88 8.51 9.14 17.51
N THR A 89 7.63 8.14 17.63
CA THR A 89 6.63 8.05 18.72
C THR A 89 7.26 7.57 20.04
N VAL A 90 8.43 6.94 19.98
CA VAL A 90 9.23 6.61 21.17
C VAL A 90 10.21 7.77 21.44
N GLU A 91 9.81 8.64 22.34
CA GLU A 91 10.59 9.82 22.71
C GLU A 91 11.96 9.45 23.29
N LYS A 92 12.96 10.24 22.93
CA LYS A 92 14.30 10.12 23.49
C LYS A 92 14.27 10.56 24.96
N PRO A 93 14.69 9.70 25.92
CA PRO A 93 14.72 10.08 27.33
C PRO A 93 15.66 11.26 27.60
N GLU A 94 15.26 12.17 28.48
CA GLU A 94 16.05 13.34 28.88
C GLU A 94 17.38 12.92 29.54
N GLU A 95 17.30 11.94 30.44
CA GLU A 95 18.48 11.39 31.10
C GLU A 95 19.06 10.22 30.29
N GLU A 96 20.00 10.53 29.39
CA GLU A 96 20.64 9.51 28.54
C GLU A 96 21.39 8.41 29.30
N GLY A 97 21.80 8.68 30.56
CA GLY A 97 22.50 7.75 31.43
C GLY A 97 21.58 6.75 32.13
N SER A 98 20.28 7.02 32.18
CA SER A 98 19.27 6.14 32.79
C SER A 98 19.20 4.78 32.10
N LYS A 99 18.58 3.79 32.76
CA LYS A 99 18.35 2.47 32.16
C LYS A 99 17.49 2.59 30.91
N GLU A 100 16.50 3.47 30.94
CA GLU A 100 15.59 3.80 29.86
C GLU A 100 16.33 4.46 28.70
N GLY A 101 17.21 5.44 28.98
CA GLY A 101 18.07 6.09 28.00
C GLY A 101 19.02 5.12 27.29
N GLN A 102 19.61 4.19 28.04
CA GLN A 102 20.47 3.14 27.47
C GLN A 102 19.69 2.17 26.58
N LYS A 103 18.50 1.73 27.02
CA LYS A 103 17.61 0.88 26.21
C LYS A 103 17.19 1.57 24.92
N TRP A 104 16.76 2.82 25.00
CA TRP A 104 16.39 3.63 23.83
C TRP A 104 17.56 3.75 22.86
N ARG A 105 18.76 4.08 23.36
CA ARG A 105 19.96 4.23 22.54
C ARG A 105 20.32 2.93 21.81
N ALA A 106 20.21 1.79 22.50
CA ALA A 106 20.50 0.48 21.91
C ALA A 106 19.50 0.13 20.79
N ALA A 107 18.20 0.32 21.04
CA ALA A 107 17.15 0.05 20.05
C ALA A 107 17.24 1.00 18.84
N ASN A 108 17.42 2.30 19.07
CA ASN A 108 17.64 3.27 18.00
C ASN A 108 18.91 2.92 17.18
N ALA A 109 19.99 2.50 17.83
CA ALA A 109 21.19 2.06 17.12
C ALA A 109 20.97 0.80 16.27
N LEU A 110 20.18 -0.15 16.77
CA LEU A 110 19.79 -1.36 16.04
C LEU A 110 18.99 -1.01 14.78
N VAL A 111 17.91 -0.21 14.93
CA VAL A 111 17.06 0.21 13.81
C VAL A 111 17.87 0.99 12.79
N ARG A 112 18.75 1.88 13.25
CA ARG A 112 19.65 2.65 12.37
C ARG A 112 20.60 1.76 11.57
N ALA A 113 21.26 0.81 12.22
CA ALA A 113 22.16 -0.13 11.55
C ALA A 113 21.42 -0.98 10.51
N TRP A 114 20.20 -1.41 10.84
CA TRP A 114 19.34 -2.15 9.94
C TRP A 114 18.91 -1.31 8.73
N LEU A 115 18.45 -0.07 8.94
CA LEU A 115 18.10 0.86 7.87
C LEU A 115 19.27 1.03 6.90
N LEU A 116 20.46 1.38 7.40
CA LEU A 116 21.67 1.55 6.57
C LEU A 116 22.02 0.30 5.76
N SER A 117 21.77 -0.89 6.32
CA SER A 117 22.02 -2.16 5.65
C SER A 117 20.94 -2.51 4.61
N SER A 118 19.74 -1.93 4.75
CA SER A 118 18.57 -2.19 3.91
C SER A 118 18.50 -1.32 2.64
N MET A 119 19.48 -0.44 2.43
CA MET A 119 19.54 0.46 1.28
C MET A 119 20.83 0.27 0.48
N SER A 120 20.89 0.85 -0.72
CA SER A 120 22.10 0.86 -1.54
C SER A 120 23.23 1.62 -0.82
N SER A 121 24.48 1.27 -1.13
CA SER A 121 25.63 1.93 -0.50
C SER A 121 25.70 3.43 -0.78
N GLN A 122 25.18 3.86 -1.93
CA GLN A 122 25.09 5.27 -2.30
C GLN A 122 24.11 6.02 -1.41
N ILE A 123 22.91 5.47 -1.16
CA ILE A 123 21.91 6.10 -0.29
C ILE A 123 22.37 6.04 1.17
N ALA A 124 22.93 4.91 1.62
CA ALA A 124 23.46 4.76 2.98
C ALA A 124 24.47 5.86 3.32
N LYS A 125 25.40 6.16 2.41
CA LYS A 125 26.41 7.22 2.59
C LYS A 125 25.81 8.62 2.78
N GLN A 126 24.63 8.89 2.22
CA GLN A 126 23.97 10.19 2.37
C GLN A 126 23.43 10.39 3.79
N VAL A 127 23.05 9.30 4.47
CA VAL A 127 22.34 9.35 5.76
C VAL A 127 23.12 8.75 6.94
N GLU A 128 24.28 8.12 6.70
CA GLU A 128 25.08 7.40 7.72
C GLU A 128 25.51 8.25 8.94
N ARG A 129 25.58 9.57 8.78
CA ARG A 129 25.97 10.50 9.86
C ARG A 129 24.81 10.86 10.79
N ILE A 130 23.57 10.65 10.36
CA ILE A 130 22.37 10.89 11.16
C ILE A 130 22.34 9.88 12.31
N LYS A 131 22.03 10.33 13.53
CA LYS A 131 22.06 9.49 14.73
C LYS A 131 20.70 8.95 15.12
N ASP A 132 19.64 9.60 14.67
CA ASP A 132 18.26 9.24 14.93
C ASP A 132 17.67 8.44 13.76
N ALA A 133 17.10 7.27 14.04
CA ALA A 133 16.47 6.44 13.03
C ALA A 133 15.22 7.12 12.44
N SER A 134 14.48 7.89 13.23
CA SER A 134 13.29 8.61 12.78
C SER A 134 13.64 9.72 11.79
N GLU A 135 14.79 10.38 12.00
CA GLU A 135 15.27 11.40 11.08
C GLU A 135 15.77 10.80 9.75
N ILE A 136 16.42 9.64 9.78
CA ILE A 136 16.76 8.89 8.56
C ILE A 136 15.48 8.56 7.80
N TRP A 137 14.51 7.96 8.49
CA TRP A 137 13.23 7.57 7.89
C TRP A 137 12.52 8.76 7.24
N ARG A 138 12.39 9.87 7.96
CA ARG A 138 11.79 11.12 7.48
C ARG A 138 12.50 11.67 6.25
N LEU A 139 13.84 11.67 6.25
CA LEU A 139 14.61 12.17 5.12
C LEU A 139 14.42 11.29 3.87
N LEU A 140 14.46 9.96 4.03
CA LEU A 140 14.22 9.02 2.93
C LEU A 140 12.82 9.20 2.36
N ARG A 141 11.80 9.32 3.22
CA ARG A 141 10.42 9.62 2.81
C ARG A 141 10.33 10.93 2.05
N GLY A 142 10.91 12.01 2.57
CA GLY A 142 10.91 13.31 1.89
C GLY A 142 11.63 13.31 0.54
N THR A 143 12.65 12.46 0.39
CA THR A 143 13.48 12.41 -0.84
C THR A 143 12.90 11.49 -1.90
N TYR A 144 12.41 10.32 -1.51
CA TYR A 144 12.13 9.21 -2.43
C TYR A 144 10.65 8.79 -2.48
N SER A 145 9.80 9.25 -1.55
CA SER A 145 8.40 8.81 -1.52
C SER A 145 7.61 9.25 -2.74
N GLY A 146 7.96 10.38 -3.35
CA GLY A 146 7.19 10.98 -4.45
C GLY A 146 5.80 11.47 -4.05
N VAL A 147 5.38 11.34 -2.80
CA VAL A 147 4.07 11.83 -2.33
C VAL A 147 3.99 13.34 -2.55
N GLY A 148 2.90 13.81 -3.19
CA GLY A 148 2.72 15.20 -3.58
C GLY A 148 3.51 15.62 -4.83
N ASN A 149 4.11 14.68 -5.56
CA ASN A 149 4.80 14.98 -6.81
C ASN A 149 3.79 15.15 -7.96
N GLU A 150 3.43 16.40 -8.24
CA GLU A 150 2.48 16.75 -9.30
C GLU A 150 2.87 16.21 -10.69
N MET A 151 4.15 16.12 -11.02
CA MET A 151 4.59 15.60 -12.33
C MET A 151 4.31 14.09 -12.45
N LEU A 152 4.56 13.33 -11.39
CA LEU A 152 4.24 11.89 -11.35
C LEU A 152 2.72 11.69 -11.39
N ALA A 153 1.96 12.48 -10.62
CA ALA A 153 0.51 12.45 -10.64
C ALA A 153 -0.05 12.74 -12.04
N CYS A 154 0.45 13.79 -12.73
CA CYS A 154 0.06 14.13 -14.09
C CYS A 154 0.39 13.00 -15.08
N LYS A 155 1.56 12.37 -14.93
CA LYS A 155 1.97 11.24 -15.77
C LYS A 155 1.00 10.07 -15.60
N ILE A 156 0.69 9.67 -14.37
CA ILE A 156 -0.25 8.58 -14.07
C ILE A 156 -1.66 8.92 -14.57
N GLN A 157 -2.12 10.16 -14.39
CA GLN A 157 -3.41 10.61 -14.92
C GLN A 157 -3.48 10.50 -16.44
N LYS A 158 -2.40 10.85 -17.15
CA LYS A 158 -2.33 10.71 -18.60
C LYS A 158 -2.37 9.23 -19.02
N GLU A 159 -1.61 8.37 -18.34
CA GLU A 159 -1.64 6.92 -18.59
C GLU A 159 -3.04 6.35 -18.38
N LEU A 160 -3.74 6.76 -17.32
CA LEU A 160 -5.14 6.38 -17.07
C LEU A 160 -6.11 6.83 -18.17
N GLN A 161 -5.90 8.03 -18.74
CA GLN A 161 -6.74 8.56 -19.83
C GLN A 161 -6.54 7.83 -21.15
N GLU A 162 -5.31 7.37 -21.41
CA GLU A 162 -4.94 6.65 -22.63
C GLU A 162 -5.21 5.13 -22.52
N LEU A 163 -5.37 4.62 -21.30
CA LEU A 163 -5.56 3.19 -21.06
C LEU A 163 -6.94 2.69 -21.51
N SER A 164 -6.92 1.73 -22.42
CA SER A 164 -8.07 0.94 -22.83
C SER A 164 -7.73 -0.56 -22.79
N GLN A 165 -8.76 -1.40 -22.77
CA GLN A 165 -8.60 -2.85 -22.78
C GLN A 165 -7.77 -3.29 -23.99
N GLY A 166 -8.09 -2.77 -25.19
CA GLY A 166 -7.49 -3.23 -26.44
C GLY A 166 -7.65 -4.74 -26.61
N GLU A 167 -6.57 -5.41 -26.97
CA GLU A 167 -6.51 -6.88 -27.15
C GLU A 167 -6.28 -7.64 -25.82
N ARG A 168 -6.13 -6.95 -24.69
CA ARG A 168 -5.87 -7.58 -23.39
C ARG A 168 -7.14 -8.27 -22.87
N THR A 169 -6.95 -9.24 -21.99
CA THR A 169 -8.06 -9.77 -21.20
C THR A 169 -8.61 -8.70 -20.26
N VAL A 170 -9.89 -8.84 -19.88
CA VAL A 170 -10.51 -7.93 -18.90
C VAL A 170 -9.76 -7.95 -17.55
N VAL A 171 -9.21 -9.11 -17.17
CA VAL A 171 -8.46 -9.26 -15.91
C VAL A 171 -7.16 -8.46 -15.94
N GLU A 172 -6.39 -8.54 -17.04
CA GLU A 172 -5.16 -7.77 -17.21
C GLU A 172 -5.45 -6.26 -17.21
N TYR A 173 -6.48 -5.83 -17.94
CA TYR A 173 -6.90 -4.43 -17.98
C TYR A 173 -7.31 -3.90 -16.59
N VAL A 174 -8.11 -4.67 -15.84
CA VAL A 174 -8.52 -4.30 -14.48
C VAL A 174 -7.32 -4.27 -13.52
N SER A 175 -6.36 -5.18 -13.67
CA SER A 175 -5.14 -5.18 -12.86
C SER A 175 -4.33 -3.90 -13.09
N GLU A 176 -4.13 -3.51 -14.35
CA GLU A 176 -3.39 -2.29 -14.71
C GLU A 176 -4.10 -1.03 -14.21
N LEU A 177 -5.43 -0.93 -14.37
CA LEU A 177 -6.23 0.16 -13.79
C LEU A 177 -6.08 0.25 -12.27
N LYS A 178 -6.16 -0.87 -11.56
CA LYS A 178 -6.03 -0.91 -10.10
C LYS A 178 -4.66 -0.42 -9.63
N THR A 179 -3.59 -0.84 -10.31
CA THR A 179 -2.24 -0.36 -10.02
C THR A 179 -2.15 1.15 -10.21
N LEU A 180 -2.55 1.67 -11.37
CA LEU A 180 -2.48 3.12 -11.64
C LEU A 180 -3.36 3.95 -10.69
N TRP A 181 -4.54 3.45 -10.32
CA TRP A 181 -5.39 4.12 -9.33
C TRP A 181 -4.77 4.11 -7.94
N SER A 182 -4.16 3.01 -7.53
CA SER A 182 -3.45 2.90 -6.26
C SER A 182 -2.25 3.86 -6.21
N ASP A 183 -1.48 3.92 -7.30
CA ASP A 183 -0.34 4.83 -7.41
C ASP A 183 -0.80 6.29 -7.37
N LEU A 184 -1.88 6.63 -8.09
CA LEU A 184 -2.43 7.98 -8.07
C LEU A 184 -2.93 8.37 -6.66
N ASP A 185 -3.63 7.47 -5.96
CA ASP A 185 -4.09 7.71 -4.58
C ASP A 185 -2.92 7.95 -3.62
N TYR A 186 -1.77 7.33 -3.88
CA TYR A 186 -0.56 7.49 -3.08
C TYR A 186 0.20 8.79 -3.42
N TYR A 187 0.36 9.11 -4.70
CA TYR A 187 1.15 10.28 -5.15
C TYR A 187 0.37 11.59 -5.09
N ASP A 188 -0.95 11.57 -5.21
CA ASP A 188 -1.85 12.72 -5.16
C ASP A 188 -2.95 12.50 -4.08
N PRO A 189 -2.56 12.43 -2.80
CA PRO A 189 -3.51 12.15 -1.73
C PRO A 189 -4.43 13.35 -1.51
N VAL A 190 -5.73 13.10 -1.50
CA VAL A 190 -6.72 14.13 -1.18
C VAL A 190 -6.83 14.30 0.33
N GLU A 191 -6.31 15.41 0.84
CA GLU A 191 -6.43 15.78 2.25
C GLU A 191 -7.83 16.35 2.55
N MET A 192 -8.57 15.71 3.45
CA MET A 192 -9.88 16.19 3.90
C MET A 192 -10.04 16.03 5.41
N GLU A 193 -10.53 17.07 6.10
CA GLU A 193 -10.67 17.05 7.57
C GLU A 193 -12.02 16.47 8.05
N CYS A 194 -13.02 16.39 7.17
CA CYS A 194 -14.38 15.98 7.54
C CYS A 194 -14.67 14.53 7.12
N GLY A 195 -14.97 13.66 8.10
CA GLY A 195 -15.30 12.25 7.86
C GLY A 195 -16.46 12.01 6.87
N LYS A 196 -17.52 12.83 6.93
CA LYS A 196 -18.63 12.75 5.95
C LYS A 196 -18.21 13.17 4.54
N CYS A 197 -17.26 14.09 4.43
CA CYS A 197 -16.72 14.51 3.14
C CYS A 197 -15.82 13.41 2.55
N ILE A 198 -15.01 12.75 3.37
CA ILE A 198 -14.19 11.59 2.98
C ILE A 198 -15.08 10.50 2.38
N GLU A 199 -16.17 10.11 3.06
CA GLU A 199 -17.08 9.08 2.57
C GLU A 199 -17.73 9.46 1.22
N LYS A 200 -18.18 10.71 1.10
CA LYS A 200 -18.77 11.22 -0.16
C LYS A 200 -17.75 11.26 -1.30
N HIS A 201 -16.52 11.67 -1.00
CA HIS A 201 -15.43 11.72 -1.96
C HIS A 201 -15.06 10.32 -2.44
N SER A 202 -14.91 9.35 -1.53
CA SER A 202 -14.67 7.94 -1.87
C SER A 202 -15.75 7.39 -2.82
N LYS A 203 -17.05 7.56 -2.50
CA LYS A 203 -18.15 7.13 -3.40
C LYS A 203 -18.16 7.87 -4.73
N TRP A 204 -17.71 9.11 -4.79
CA TRP A 204 -17.58 9.87 -6.03
C TRP A 204 -16.42 9.32 -6.88
N THR A 205 -15.27 9.06 -6.26
CA THR A 205 -14.08 8.49 -6.89
C THR A 205 -14.36 7.10 -7.45
N GLU A 206 -15.00 6.21 -6.67
CA GLU A 206 -15.39 4.88 -7.12
C GLU A 206 -16.32 4.93 -8.34
N ARG A 207 -17.34 5.80 -8.31
CA ARG A 207 -18.23 5.99 -9.47
C ARG A 207 -17.48 6.51 -10.70
N ARG A 208 -16.50 7.39 -10.52
CA ARG A 208 -15.64 7.85 -11.61
C ARG A 208 -14.81 6.70 -12.19
N ARG A 209 -14.13 5.93 -11.33
CA ARG A 209 -13.33 4.75 -11.72
C ARG A 209 -14.13 3.71 -12.49
N VAL A 210 -15.38 3.46 -12.07
CA VAL A 210 -16.29 2.56 -12.80
C VAL A 210 -16.59 3.11 -14.21
N ARG A 211 -16.87 4.41 -14.35
CA ARG A 211 -17.07 5.00 -15.69
C ARG A 211 -15.81 4.92 -16.54
N ASP A 212 -14.65 5.23 -15.97
CA ASP A 212 -13.36 5.18 -16.68
C ASP A 212 -13.10 3.75 -17.19
N PHE A 213 -13.32 2.74 -16.35
CA PHE A 213 -13.27 1.32 -16.74
C PHE A 213 -14.25 0.98 -17.87
N LEU A 214 -15.54 1.35 -17.73
CA LEU A 214 -16.55 1.04 -18.75
C LEU A 214 -16.24 1.74 -20.09
N ASN A 215 -15.66 2.93 -20.06
CA ASN A 215 -15.31 3.70 -21.24
C ASN A 215 -14.14 3.06 -22.01
N GLY A 216 -13.17 2.49 -21.29
CA GLY A 216 -12.00 1.83 -21.90
C GLY A 216 -12.20 0.36 -22.25
N LEU A 217 -13.35 -0.25 -21.95
CA LEU A 217 -13.67 -1.62 -22.38
C LEU A 217 -13.66 -1.75 -23.91
N HIS A 218 -13.30 -2.95 -24.38
CA HIS A 218 -13.29 -3.27 -25.80
C HIS A 218 -14.70 -3.08 -26.43
N PRO A 219 -14.82 -2.59 -27.67
CA PRO A 219 -16.11 -2.32 -28.32
C PRO A 219 -17.07 -3.51 -28.39
N MET A 220 -16.56 -4.74 -28.31
CA MET A 220 -17.42 -5.94 -28.21
C MET A 220 -18.38 -5.92 -27.01
N PHE A 221 -18.08 -5.12 -25.98
CA PHE A 221 -18.92 -4.96 -24.79
C PHE A 221 -19.90 -3.77 -24.90
N GLU A 222 -19.97 -3.06 -26.03
CA GLU A 222 -20.80 -1.87 -26.23
C GLU A 222 -22.27 -2.10 -25.84
N ASN A 223 -22.86 -3.20 -26.32
CA ASN A 223 -24.26 -3.53 -26.04
C ASN A 223 -24.51 -3.75 -24.54
N ARG A 224 -23.54 -4.33 -23.82
CA ARG A 224 -23.63 -4.54 -22.36
C ARG A 224 -23.45 -3.22 -21.61
N ARG A 225 -22.57 -2.35 -22.10
CA ARG A 225 -22.36 -0.99 -21.56
C ARG A 225 -23.61 -0.13 -21.71
N ALA A 226 -24.24 -0.14 -22.89
CA ALA A 226 -25.48 0.59 -23.15
C ALA A 226 -26.62 0.15 -22.23
N ALA A 227 -26.75 -1.16 -21.95
CA ALA A 227 -27.76 -1.69 -21.04
C ALA A 227 -27.59 -1.20 -19.58
N LEU A 228 -26.35 -0.99 -19.13
CA LEU A 228 -26.04 -0.45 -17.79
C LEU A 228 -26.38 1.05 -17.66
N TYR A 229 -26.30 1.81 -18.76
CA TYR A 229 -26.67 3.23 -18.77
C TYR A 229 -28.17 3.47 -19.03
N GLY A 230 -28.85 2.55 -19.71
CA GLY A 230 -30.26 2.68 -20.13
C GLY A 230 -31.32 2.12 -19.17
N SER A 231 -30.94 1.63 -17.99
CA SER A 231 -31.85 0.98 -17.02
C SER A 231 -32.24 1.88 -15.83
N GLY A 232 -32.20 3.21 -16.03
CA GLY A 232 -32.63 4.23 -15.05
C GLY A 232 -34.10 4.59 -15.12
#